data_AF-V6HC73-F1
#
_entry.id   AF-V6HC73-F1
#
_cell.length_a   1.000
_cell.length_b   1.000
_cell.length_c   1.000
_cell.angle_alpha   90.00
_cell.angle_beta   90.00
_cell.angle_gamma   90.00
#
_symmetry.space_group_name_H-M   'P 1'
#
loop_
_entity.id
_entity.type
_entity.pdbx_description
1 polymer ?
#
loop_
_entity_poly.entity_id
_entity_poly.type
_entity_poly.pdbx_seq_one_letter_code
_entity_poly.pdbx_strand_id
1 'polypeptide(L)'
;MCNWTKQVYEKCKPFVSILKQQLLEGSLIGIDETTLQVMKEPNRSNTTKSYMWLFRGGHPDKPVLLYLYRETRSAEFIPKFLNRYQGCIQTDAFSSYDSNFRNWKGVLHGGCFAHARRKFYSVWQSEEDRIAICHNKCMRGLRGRKRNSKTKTSLSVFIFKDSKNQGRKIKTYFG
;
A
#
# COMPACT_ATOMS: atom_id res chain seq x y z
N MET A 1 2.75 19.90 -22.59
CA MET A 1 1.40 20.45 -22.32
C MET A 1 1.19 21.67 -23.19
N CYS A 2 0.10 21.70 -23.93
CA CYS A 2 -0.33 22.83 -24.75
C CYS A 2 -0.85 23.99 -23.87
N ASN A 3 -0.69 25.22 -24.36
CA ASN A 3 -0.96 26.44 -23.59
C ASN A 3 -2.43 26.55 -23.14
N TRP A 4 -3.37 26.11 -23.97
CA TRP A 4 -4.80 26.21 -23.69
C TRP A 4 -5.22 25.36 -22.48
N THR A 5 -4.63 24.18 -22.28
CA THR A 5 -4.95 23.31 -21.14
C THR A 5 -4.57 23.96 -19.82
N LYS A 6 -3.45 24.70 -19.79
CA LYS A 6 -3.05 25.50 -18.61
C LYS A 6 -4.05 26.62 -18.33
N GLN A 7 -4.49 27.32 -19.38
CA GLN A 7 -5.48 28.39 -19.24
C GLN A 7 -6.83 27.88 -18.72
N VAL A 8 -7.31 26.74 -19.23
CA VAL A 8 -8.53 26.10 -18.73
C VAL A 8 -8.38 25.75 -17.24
N TYR A 9 -7.26 25.15 -16.84
CA TYR A 9 -7.00 24.84 -15.43
C TYR A 9 -7.05 26.09 -14.54
N GLU A 10 -6.39 27.18 -14.94
CA GLU A 10 -6.42 28.43 -14.16
C GLU A 10 -7.84 28.99 -14.01
N LYS A 11 -8.67 28.87 -15.06
CA LYS A 11 -10.09 29.27 -14.98
C LYS A 11 -10.94 28.30 -14.15
N CYS A 12 -10.60 27.02 -14.12
CA CYS A 12 -11.30 26.01 -13.34
C CYS A 12 -10.89 25.98 -11.85
N LYS A 13 -9.81 26.66 -11.47
CA LYS A 13 -9.28 26.69 -10.10
C LYS A 13 -10.32 27.05 -9.01
N PRO A 14 -11.27 27.99 -9.22
CA PRO A 14 -12.31 28.27 -8.23
C PRO A 14 -13.27 27.10 -7.98
N PHE A 15 -13.48 26.21 -8.96
CA PHE A 15 -14.33 25.03 -8.76
C PHE A 15 -13.71 24.05 -7.78
N VAL A 16 -12.38 24.01 -7.68
CA VAL A 16 -11.67 23.13 -6.74
C VAL A 16 -12.04 23.46 -5.29
N SER A 17 -12.20 24.74 -4.94
CA SER A 17 -12.62 25.10 -3.58
C SER A 17 -14.07 24.71 -3.29
N ILE A 18 -14.96 24.80 -4.27
CA ILE A 18 -16.36 24.38 -4.13
C ILE A 18 -16.46 22.85 -3.98
N LEU A 19 -15.76 22.11 -4.84
CA LEU A 19 -15.67 20.65 -4.75
C LEU A 19 -15.08 20.20 -3.42
N LYS A 20 -14.07 20.92 -2.91
CA LYS A 20 -13.51 20.66 -1.60
C LYS A 20 -14.55 20.84 -0.48
N GLN A 21 -15.39 21.87 -0.55
CA GLN A 21 -16.47 22.05 0.44
C GLN A 21 -17.45 20.88 0.40
N GLN A 22 -17.92 20.53 -0.80
CA GLN A 22 -18.84 19.40 -0.99
C GLN A 22 -18.24 18.06 -0.54
N LEU A 23 -16.95 17.83 -0.78
CA LEU A 23 -16.22 16.66 -0.32
C LEU A 23 -16.30 16.50 1.21
N LEU A 24 -16.17 17.62 1.94
CA LEU A 24 -16.16 17.65 3.40
C LEU A 24 -17.55 17.50 4.04
N GLU A 25 -18.63 17.65 3.26
CA GLU A 25 -20.00 17.42 3.74
C GLU A 25 -20.32 15.92 3.90
N GLY A 26 -19.57 15.04 3.25
CA GLY A 26 -19.77 13.59 3.34
C GLY A 26 -19.40 13.04 4.72
N SER A 27 -20.01 11.94 5.14
CA SER A 27 -19.72 11.26 6.42
C SER A 27 -18.52 10.31 6.37
N LEU A 28 -18.07 9.96 5.16
CA LEU A 28 -16.91 9.13 4.89
C LEU A 28 -16.02 9.77 3.81
N ILE A 29 -14.73 9.90 4.11
CA ILE A 29 -13.72 10.31 3.14
C ILE A 29 -12.70 9.19 2.94
N GLY A 30 -12.58 8.72 1.71
CA GLY A 30 -11.50 7.85 1.27
C GLY A 30 -10.32 8.67 0.77
N ILE A 31 -9.12 8.32 1.20
CA ILE A 31 -7.87 8.93 0.75
C ILE A 31 -6.95 7.83 0.25
N ASP A 32 -6.45 7.99 -0.97
CA ASP A 32 -5.49 7.09 -1.59
C ASP A 32 -4.38 7.89 -2.25
N GLU A 33 -3.15 7.36 -2.22
CA GLU A 33 -2.02 7.98 -2.90
C GLU A 33 -1.49 7.09 -4.02
N THR A 34 -1.23 7.68 -5.18
CA THR A 34 -0.61 6.98 -6.31
C THR A 34 0.71 7.65 -6.68
N THR A 35 1.76 6.84 -6.84
CA THR A 35 3.06 7.33 -7.31
C THR A 35 3.02 7.63 -8.80
N LEU A 36 3.53 8.79 -9.18
CA LEU A 36 3.69 9.23 -10.56
C LEU A 36 5.16 9.52 -10.87
N GLN A 37 5.54 9.38 -12.13
CA GLN A 37 6.77 9.94 -12.69
C GLN A 37 6.38 11.08 -13.61
N VAL A 38 6.86 12.28 -13.30
CA VAL A 38 6.60 13.48 -14.10
C VAL A 38 7.90 13.90 -14.77
N MET A 39 7.83 14.07 -16.08
CA MET A 39 8.97 14.48 -16.88
C MET A 39 9.13 16.01 -16.82
N LYS A 40 10.37 16.50 -16.73
CA LYS A 40 10.72 17.93 -16.78
C LYS A 40 10.11 18.76 -15.66
N GLU A 41 10.09 18.24 -14.44
CA GLU A 41 9.80 19.07 -13.27
C GLU A 41 10.94 20.08 -13.05
N PRO A 42 10.63 21.37 -12.79
CA PRO A 42 11.66 22.36 -12.52
C PRO A 42 12.44 21.94 -11.26
N ASN A 43 13.78 21.94 -11.35
CA ASN A 43 14.69 21.58 -10.26
C ASN A 43 14.56 20.15 -9.72
N ARG A 44 13.94 19.21 -10.46
CA ARG A 44 13.84 17.80 -10.06
C ARG A 44 14.22 16.86 -11.20
N SER A 45 14.81 15.72 -10.85
CA SER A 45 15.18 14.71 -11.85
C SER A 45 13.95 13.91 -12.31
N ASN A 46 13.95 13.47 -13.57
CA ASN A 46 12.88 12.63 -14.14
C ASN A 46 12.73 11.27 -13.43
N THR A 47 13.73 10.84 -12.66
CA THR A 47 13.69 9.60 -11.87
C THR A 47 13.01 9.77 -10.51
N THR A 48 12.73 11.01 -10.10
CA THR A 48 12.13 11.28 -8.80
C THR A 48 10.65 10.93 -8.81
N LYS A 49 10.17 10.31 -7.72
CA LYS A 49 8.76 10.00 -7.53
C LYS A 49 7.99 11.24 -7.10
N SER A 50 6.88 11.49 -7.77
CA SER A 50 5.84 12.45 -7.39
C SER A 50 4.58 11.69 -6.98
N TYR A 51 3.62 12.38 -6.38
CA TYR A 51 2.45 11.76 -5.77
C TYR A 51 1.18 12.48 -6.21
N MET A 52 0.17 11.70 -6.57
CA MET A 52 -1.19 12.18 -6.77
C MET A 52 -2.06 11.62 -5.67
N TRP A 53 -2.71 12.53 -4.94
CA TRP A 53 -3.62 12.23 -3.87
C TRP A 53 -5.04 12.23 -4.41
N LEU A 54 -5.75 11.12 -4.22
CA LEU A 54 -7.15 10.99 -4.55
C LEU A 54 -7.97 11.08 -3.27
N PHE A 55 -8.87 12.05 -3.23
CA PHE A 55 -9.88 12.17 -2.20
C PHE A 55 -11.23 11.79 -2.80
N ARG A 56 -11.94 10.88 -2.13
CA ARG A 56 -13.30 10.49 -2.47
C ARG A 56 -14.20 10.74 -1.28
N GLY A 57 -15.33 11.41 -1.50
CA GLY A 57 -16.27 11.73 -0.42
C GLY A 57 -17.49 12.48 -0.94
N GLY A 58 -18.05 13.33 -0.10
CA GLY A 58 -19.27 14.10 -0.38
C GLY A 58 -20.57 13.35 -0.07
N HIS A 59 -21.69 13.99 -0.39
CA HIS A 59 -23.02 13.42 -0.17
C HIS A 59 -23.18 12.12 -0.97
N PRO A 60 -23.87 11.08 -0.45
CA PRO A 60 -24.08 9.81 -1.18
C PRO A 60 -24.62 9.99 -2.61
N ASP A 61 -25.54 10.95 -2.81
CA ASP A 61 -26.12 11.26 -4.12
C ASP A 61 -25.23 12.13 -5.02
N LYS A 62 -24.20 12.75 -4.46
CA LYS A 62 -23.29 13.70 -5.15
C LYS A 62 -21.84 13.39 -4.78
N PRO A 63 -21.29 12.24 -5.21
CA PRO A 63 -19.93 11.87 -4.88
C PRO A 63 -18.94 12.84 -5.53
N VAL A 64 -17.97 13.28 -4.74
CA VAL A 64 -16.86 14.13 -5.21
C VAL A 64 -15.58 13.32 -5.25
N LEU A 65 -14.87 13.44 -6.37
CA LEU A 65 -13.51 12.96 -6.55
C LEU A 65 -12.60 14.15 -6.76
N LEU A 66 -11.60 14.31 -5.89
CA LEU A 66 -10.63 15.38 -6.00
C LEU A 66 -9.22 14.81 -6.10
N TYR A 67 -8.52 15.24 -7.15
CA TYR A 67 -7.12 14.88 -7.38
C TYR A 67 -6.22 16.06 -6.98
N LEU A 68 -5.24 15.79 -6.13
CA LEU A 68 -4.26 16.77 -5.69
C LEU A 68 -2.85 16.26 -5.93
N TYR A 69 -2.13 16.97 -6.78
CA TYR A 69 -0.73 16.68 -7.06
C TYR A 69 0.19 17.24 -5.96
N ARG A 70 1.18 16.45 -5.56
CA ARG A 70 2.24 16.81 -4.62
C ARG A 70 3.58 16.21 -5.06
N GLU A 71 4.65 16.97 -4.86
CA GLU A 71 6.01 16.55 -5.17
C GLU A 71 6.52 15.49 -4.18
N THR A 72 6.09 15.56 -2.92
CA THR A 72 6.54 14.68 -1.83
C THR A 72 5.43 13.79 -1.31
N ARG A 73 5.80 12.67 -0.68
CA ARG A 73 4.86 11.74 -0.02
C ARG A 73 4.41 12.23 1.37
N SER A 74 4.76 13.45 1.77
CA SER A 74 4.43 13.91 3.12
C SER A 74 2.91 14.03 3.27
N ALA A 75 2.35 13.28 4.22
CA ALA A 75 0.92 13.33 4.57
C ALA A 75 0.59 14.51 5.51
N GLU A 76 1.57 15.32 5.92
CA GLU A 76 1.41 16.43 6.87
C GLU A 76 0.43 17.51 6.39
N PHE A 77 0.19 17.61 5.09
CA PHE A 77 -0.77 18.58 4.56
C PHE A 77 -2.23 18.15 4.74
N ILE A 78 -2.48 16.85 4.95
CA ILE A 78 -3.85 16.30 4.96
C ILE A 78 -4.68 16.86 6.11
N PRO A 79 -4.17 16.96 7.36
CA PRO A 79 -4.92 17.61 8.44
C PRO A 79 -5.28 19.06 8.10
N LYS A 80 -4.36 19.82 7.48
CA LYS A 80 -4.62 21.20 7.02
C LYS A 80 -5.64 21.24 5.90
N PHE A 81 -5.61 20.25 5.00
CA PHE A 81 -6.53 20.15 3.88
C PHE A 81 -7.97 19.88 4.38
N LEU A 82 -8.14 18.93 5.30
CA LEU A 82 -9.43 18.48 5.79
C LEU A 82 -10.07 19.39 6.86
N ASN A 83 -9.35 20.38 7.39
CA ASN A 83 -9.86 21.47 8.24
C ASN A 83 -10.90 21.05 9.31
N ARG A 84 -10.47 20.23 10.28
CA ARG A 84 -11.31 19.70 11.38
C ARG A 84 -12.57 18.95 10.92
N TYR A 85 -12.46 18.21 9.82
CA TYR A 85 -13.45 17.24 9.40
C TYR A 85 -13.89 16.33 10.56
N GLN A 86 -15.18 15.99 10.60
CA GLN A 86 -15.76 15.06 11.57
C GLN A 86 -16.47 13.95 10.80
N GLY A 87 -16.20 12.70 11.17
CA GLY A 87 -16.70 11.55 10.44
C GLY A 87 -15.66 10.44 10.32
N CYS A 88 -15.80 9.61 9.29
CA CYS A 88 -14.91 8.50 9.04
C CYS A 88 -13.89 8.85 7.96
N ILE A 89 -12.62 8.54 8.20
CA ILE A 89 -11.56 8.63 7.19
C ILE A 89 -11.03 7.23 6.93
N GLN A 90 -11.02 6.81 5.67
CA GLN A 90 -10.40 5.57 5.24
C GLN A 90 -9.12 5.88 4.45
N THR A 91 -7.98 5.33 4.88
CA THR A 91 -6.71 5.48 4.16
C THR A 91 -6.05 4.13 3.90
N ASP A 92 -5.00 4.11 3.07
CA ASP A 92 -4.03 3.01 3.10
C ASP A 92 -3.33 2.97 4.48
N ALA A 93 -2.83 1.79 4.86
CA ALA A 93 -2.15 1.50 6.12
C ALA A 93 -0.72 2.07 6.18
N PHE A 94 -0.52 3.29 5.68
CA PHE A 94 0.75 3.99 5.78
C PHE A 94 0.85 4.71 7.13
N SER A 95 1.95 4.47 7.85
CA SER A 95 2.15 4.91 9.25
C SER A 95 2.01 6.42 9.47
N SER A 96 2.29 7.24 8.45
CA SER A 96 2.13 8.68 8.56
C SER A 96 0.68 9.15 8.73
N TYR A 97 -0.31 8.37 8.28
CA TYR A 97 -1.72 8.69 8.51
C TYR A 97 -2.08 8.52 9.99
N ASP A 98 -1.63 7.42 10.60
CA ASP A 98 -1.90 7.12 12.00
C ASP A 98 -1.38 8.25 12.90
N SER A 99 -0.15 8.73 12.67
CA SER A 99 0.42 9.83 13.45
C SER A 99 -0.35 11.14 13.28
N ASN A 100 -0.89 11.40 12.09
CA ASN A 100 -1.64 12.62 11.78
C ASN A 100 -3.04 12.63 12.39
N PHE A 101 -3.70 11.48 12.48
CA PHE A 101 -5.08 11.37 12.93
C PHE A 101 -5.24 10.92 14.39
N ARG A 102 -4.19 10.39 15.03
CA ARG A 102 -4.23 9.87 16.41
C ARG A 102 -4.80 10.85 17.44
N ASN A 103 -4.51 12.14 17.31
CA ASN A 103 -4.93 13.17 18.25
C ASN A 103 -6.21 13.91 17.82
N TRP A 104 -6.86 13.47 16.75
CA TRP A 104 -8.00 14.17 16.18
C TRP A 104 -9.32 13.73 16.82
N LYS A 105 -9.94 14.63 17.58
CA LYS A 105 -11.25 14.36 18.19
C LYS A 105 -12.35 14.42 17.13
N GLY A 106 -13.25 13.44 17.14
CA GLY A 106 -14.41 13.38 16.23
C GLY A 106 -14.14 12.72 14.87
N VAL A 107 -12.97 12.12 14.69
CA VAL A 107 -12.61 11.37 13.48
C VAL A 107 -12.39 9.90 13.82
N LEU A 108 -13.09 9.02 13.09
CA LEU A 108 -12.80 7.59 13.10
C LEU A 108 -11.88 7.28 11.91
N HIS A 109 -10.63 6.95 12.19
CA HIS A 109 -9.67 6.54 11.16
C HIS A 109 -9.71 5.03 10.98
N GLY A 110 -9.95 4.57 9.75
CA GLY A 110 -10.01 3.17 9.38
C GLY A 110 -9.01 2.83 8.27
N GLY A 111 -8.41 1.65 8.35
CA GLY A 111 -7.58 1.11 7.28
C GLY A 111 -8.40 0.56 6.12
N CYS A 112 -7.84 0.59 4.91
CA CYS A 112 -8.45 0.01 3.74
C CYS A 112 -8.30 -1.53 3.71
N PHE A 113 -9.42 -2.26 3.71
CA PHE A 113 -9.40 -3.74 3.63
C PHE A 113 -8.83 -4.28 2.32
N ALA A 114 -8.94 -3.52 1.21
CA ALA A 114 -8.32 -3.93 -0.05
C ALA A 114 -6.78 -3.98 0.07
N HIS A 115 -6.19 -3.02 0.79
CA HIS A 115 -4.76 -3.01 1.09
C HIS A 115 -4.37 -4.17 2.02
N ALA A 116 -5.14 -4.41 3.07
CA ALA A 116 -4.94 -5.56 3.96
C ALA A 116 -4.98 -6.90 3.18
N ARG A 117 -5.99 -7.11 2.33
CA ARG A 117 -6.13 -8.31 1.51
C ARG A 117 -4.94 -8.52 0.59
N ARG A 118 -4.45 -7.48 -0.09
CA ARG A 118 -3.27 -7.56 -0.97
C ARG A 118 -2.03 -8.02 -0.20
N LYS A 119 -1.84 -7.52 1.03
CA LYS A 119 -0.74 -7.93 1.91
C LYS A 119 -0.88 -9.40 2.32
N PHE A 120 -2.06 -9.83 2.77
CA PHE A 120 -2.29 -11.24 3.10
C PHE A 120 -2.02 -12.17 1.91
N TYR A 121 -2.52 -11.80 0.73
CA TYR A 121 -2.30 -12.57 -0.49
C TYR A 121 -0.80 -12.67 -0.87
N SER A 122 -0.04 -11.57 -0.72
CA SER A 122 1.41 -11.59 -0.97
C SER A 122 2.18 -12.52 -0.01
N VAL A 123 1.74 -12.62 1.25
CA VAL A 123 2.32 -13.54 2.22
C VAL A 123 1.99 -14.99 1.84
N TRP A 124 0.73 -15.25 1.47
CA TRP A 124 0.29 -16.58 1.04
C TRP A 124 1.08 -17.07 -0.18
N GLN A 125 1.23 -16.25 -1.23
CA GLN A 125 2.03 -16.60 -2.41
C GLN A 125 3.50 -16.90 -2.05
N SER A 126 4.10 -16.09 -1.17
CA SER A 126 5.49 -16.32 -0.75
C SER A 126 5.68 -17.66 -0.04
N GLU A 127 4.64 -18.19 0.59
CA GLU A 127 4.67 -19.48 1.27
C GLU A 127 4.55 -20.65 0.28
N GLU A 128 3.68 -20.53 -0.71
CA GLU A 128 3.61 -21.50 -1.81
C GLU A 128 4.94 -21.58 -2.57
N ASP A 129 5.54 -20.43 -2.86
CA ASP A 129 6.86 -20.35 -3.48
C ASP A 129 7.94 -20.99 -2.59
N ARG A 130 7.91 -20.77 -1.27
CA ARG A 130 8.83 -21.43 -0.33
C ARG A 130 8.69 -22.95 -0.35
N ILE A 131 7.47 -23.47 -0.37
CA ILE A 131 7.19 -24.91 -0.41
C ILE A 131 7.66 -25.49 -1.76
N ALA A 132 7.37 -24.82 -2.87
CA ALA A 132 7.81 -25.23 -4.21
C ALA A 132 9.34 -25.23 -4.36
N ILE A 133 10.02 -24.22 -3.82
CA ILE A 133 11.50 -24.15 -3.77
C ILE A 133 12.06 -25.27 -2.89
N CYS A 134 11.47 -25.52 -1.72
CA CYS A 134 11.90 -26.59 -0.82
C CYS A 134 11.78 -27.97 -1.49
N HIS A 135 10.65 -28.23 -2.14
CA HIS A 135 10.41 -29.46 -2.90
C HIS A 135 11.43 -29.63 -4.03
N ASN A 136 11.62 -28.58 -4.86
CA ASN A 136 12.59 -28.64 -5.95
C ASN A 136 14.04 -28.80 -5.45
N LYS A 137 14.41 -28.17 -4.33
CA LYS A 137 15.72 -28.31 -3.71
C LYS A 137 15.94 -29.71 -3.16
N CYS A 138 14.93 -30.32 -2.53
CA CYS A 138 14.97 -31.70 -2.07
C CYS A 138 15.11 -32.67 -3.27
N MET A 139 14.32 -32.47 -4.33
CA MET A 139 14.39 -33.30 -5.55
C MET A 139 15.71 -33.15 -6.29
N ARG A 140 16.34 -31.96 -6.30
CA ARG A 140 17.68 -31.75 -6.85
C ARG A 140 18.77 -32.38 -5.99
N GLY A 141 18.64 -32.32 -4.66
CA GLY A 141 19.53 -33.02 -3.72
C GLY A 141 19.47 -34.54 -3.86
N LEU A 142 18.30 -35.09 -4.18
CA LEU A 142 18.12 -36.51 -4.48
C LEU A 142 18.72 -36.91 -5.84
N ARG A 143 18.68 -36.04 -6.86
CA ARG A 143 19.31 -36.29 -8.18
C ARG A 143 20.84 -36.16 -8.16
N GLY A 144 21.41 -35.45 -7.20
CA GLY A 144 22.88 -35.30 -7.02
C GLY A 144 23.56 -36.45 -6.27
N ARG A 145 22.79 -37.32 -5.57
CA ARG A 145 23.35 -38.56 -5.00
C ARG A 145 23.46 -39.61 -6.10
N LYS A 146 24.65 -39.77 -6.68
CA LYS A 146 25.00 -40.97 -7.46
C LYS A 146 24.61 -42.21 -6.63
N ARG A 147 23.76 -43.07 -7.20
CA ARG A 147 23.43 -44.40 -6.67
C ARG A 147 24.72 -45.20 -6.51
N ASN A 148 25.25 -45.26 -5.29
CA ASN A 148 26.21 -46.27 -4.88
C ASN A 148 25.72 -46.86 -3.56
N SER A 149 24.74 -47.77 -3.65
CA SER A 149 24.56 -48.84 -2.66
C SER A 149 23.57 -49.86 -3.20
N LYS A 150 24.05 -51.09 -3.42
CA LYS A 150 23.23 -52.29 -3.43
C LYS A 150 22.77 -52.51 -1.98
N THR A 151 21.53 -52.17 -1.61
CA THR A 151 20.89 -52.75 -0.41
C THR A 151 19.37 -52.64 -0.47
N LYS A 152 18.75 -53.67 0.10
CA LYS A 152 17.35 -54.10 0.01
C LYS A 152 16.35 -53.04 0.45
N THR A 153 15.20 -53.06 -0.22
CA THR A 153 13.95 -52.37 0.10
C THR A 153 13.51 -52.69 1.52
N SER A 154 13.45 -51.66 2.38
CA SER A 154 12.45 -51.58 3.45
C SER A 154 11.83 -50.19 3.35
N LEU A 155 10.50 -50.14 3.19
CA LEU A 155 9.76 -48.89 3.29
C LEU A 155 9.79 -48.44 4.74
N SER A 156 10.75 -47.58 5.07
CA SER A 156 10.63 -46.71 6.24
C SER A 156 9.90 -45.44 5.79
N VAL A 157 8.66 -45.30 6.28
CA VAL A 157 7.96 -44.02 6.29
C VAL A 157 8.83 -43.05 7.08
N PHE A 158 9.55 -42.17 6.38
CA PHE A 158 10.28 -41.07 6.99
C PHE A 158 9.25 -40.03 7.43
N ILE A 159 8.74 -40.18 8.66
CA ILE A 159 8.15 -39.06 9.39
C ILE A 159 9.32 -38.11 9.69
N PHE A 160 9.39 -37.01 8.93
CA PHE A 160 10.40 -35.97 9.15
C PHE A 160 10.09 -35.28 10.49
N LYS A 161 10.82 -35.64 11.55
CA LYS A 161 10.93 -34.81 12.75
C LYS A 161 11.60 -33.50 12.35
N ASP A 162 10.88 -32.40 12.50
CA ASP A 162 11.39 -31.06 12.23
C ASP A 162 12.52 -30.72 13.22
N SER A 163 13.76 -30.86 12.76
CA SER A 163 14.99 -30.65 13.53
C SER A 163 15.51 -29.22 13.38
N LYS A 164 14.63 -28.20 13.34
CA LYS A 164 15.05 -26.79 13.38
C LYS A 164 14.14 -25.92 14.24
N ASN A 165 13.91 -26.33 15.48
CA ASN A 165 13.46 -25.43 16.54
C ASN A 165 14.62 -25.06 17.49
N GLN A 166 15.73 -24.58 16.93
CA GLN A 166 16.76 -23.86 17.69
C GLN A 166 16.64 -22.37 17.42
N GLY A 167 15.95 -21.69 18.34
CA GLY A 167 16.22 -20.33 18.78
C GLY A 167 16.52 -19.27 17.72
N ARG A 168 15.51 -18.83 16.98
CA ARG A 168 15.58 -17.55 16.26
C ARG A 168 14.58 -16.56 16.85
N LYS A 169 15.10 -15.59 17.61
CA LYS A 169 14.39 -14.36 17.96
C LYS A 169 13.96 -13.67 16.66
N ILE A 170 12.66 -13.59 16.45
CA ILE A 170 12.06 -12.80 15.38
C ILE A 170 12.34 -11.33 15.74
N LYS A 171 13.32 -10.70 15.08
CA LYS A 171 13.44 -9.24 15.07
C LYS A 171 12.43 -8.70 14.06
N THR A 172 11.32 -8.18 14.55
CA THR A 172 10.42 -7.32 13.78
C THR A 172 11.16 -6.02 13.48
N TYR A 173 11.51 -5.79 12.22
CA TYR A 173 11.89 -4.46 11.76
C TYR A 173 10.62 -3.76 11.29
N PHE A 174 10.12 -2.85 12.12
CA PHE A 174 9.25 -1.77 11.66
C PHE A 174 10.15 -0.63 11.20
N GLY A 175 10.01 -0.25 9.94
CA GLY A 175 10.64 0.90 9.29
C GLY A 175 9.83 1.27 8.06
#